data_AF-A0A432GQ86-F1
#
_entry.id   AF-A0A432GQ86-F1
#
_cell.length_a   1.000
_cell.length_b   1.000
_cell.length_c   1.000
_cell.angle_alpha   90.00
_cell.angle_beta   90.00
_cell.angle_gamma   90.00
#
_symmetry.space_group_name_H-M   'P 1'
#
loop_
_entity.id
_entity.type
_entity.pdbx_description
1 polymer ?
#
loop_
_entity_poly.entity_id
_entity_poly.type
_entity_poly.pdbx_seq_one_letter_code
_entity_poly.pdbx_strand_id
1 'polypeptide(L)'
;MTNIPFLALGIMGLVKIHKHKLQGMLPDLYKAYIAFFTGLILIGLGSGYYHLDPSNSTLVWDRMAITVSFMSFFVLVVGESISTKTAAKLLKPLLFLGLASVIYWHLSENLGVGDLRFYGLVQFLPMLLIPLMLFFYGSHLSGTSWIFAILVVYAGAKFAELYDNEIFEWIGFSGHSFKHLIAAFGAYLFSKGLEVRKPIN
;
A
#
# COMPACT_ATOMS: atom_id res chain seq x y z
N MET A 1 17.88 -3.97 -4.28
CA MET A 1 18.02 -4.68 -2.98
C MET A 1 17.04 -4.20 -1.92
N THR A 2 16.72 -2.90 -1.85
CA THR A 2 15.80 -2.33 -0.83
C THR A 2 14.33 -2.74 -0.97
N ASN A 3 13.97 -3.49 -2.02
CA ASN A 3 12.63 -4.02 -2.28
C ASN A 3 12.36 -5.40 -1.67
N ILE A 4 13.41 -6.12 -1.27
CA ILE A 4 13.32 -7.46 -0.66
C ILE A 4 12.41 -7.48 0.58
N PRO A 5 12.41 -6.46 1.46
CA PRO A 5 11.49 -6.40 2.59
C PRO A 5 10.01 -6.53 2.19
N PHE A 6 9.57 -5.98 1.05
CA PHE A 6 8.19 -6.14 0.58
C PHE A 6 7.86 -7.60 0.24
N LEU A 7 8.76 -8.30 -0.46
CA LEU A 7 8.62 -9.75 -0.75
C LEU A 7 8.48 -10.54 0.54
N ALA A 8 9.41 -10.33 1.47
CA ALA A 8 9.44 -11.06 2.74
C ALA A 8 8.15 -10.82 3.54
N LEU A 9 7.72 -9.56 3.69
CA LEU A 9 6.51 -9.21 4.42
C LEU A 9 5.23 -9.72 3.74
N GLY A 10 5.17 -9.68 2.41
CA GLY A 10 4.07 -10.24 1.63
C GLY A 10 3.92 -11.75 1.87
N ILE A 11 5.02 -12.51 1.73
CA ILE A 11 5.03 -13.97 1.96
C ILE A 11 4.69 -14.28 3.42
N MET A 12 5.33 -13.60 4.38
CA MET A 12 5.07 -13.80 5.80
C MET A 12 3.61 -13.49 6.16
N GLY A 13 3.02 -12.45 5.58
CA GLY A 13 1.61 -12.12 5.76
C GLY A 13 0.68 -13.22 5.27
N LEU A 14 0.88 -13.73 4.05
CA LEU A 14 0.10 -14.85 3.52
C LEU A 14 0.25 -16.12 4.38
N VAL A 15 1.47 -16.43 4.85
CA VAL A 15 1.71 -17.55 5.77
C VAL A 15 0.99 -17.36 7.11
N LYS A 16 0.98 -16.14 7.67
CA LYS A 16 0.26 -15.83 8.91
C LYS A 16 -1.26 -15.94 8.74
N ILE A 17 -1.80 -15.53 7.59
CA ILE A 17 -3.22 -15.74 7.24
C ILE A 17 -3.53 -17.23 7.22
N HIS A 18 -2.75 -18.03 6.50
CA HIS A 18 -2.95 -19.48 6.39
C HIS A 18 -2.84 -20.19 7.75
N LYS A 19 -1.96 -19.72 8.64
CA LYS A 19 -1.80 -20.25 10.00
C LYS A 19 -2.80 -19.67 11.02
N HIS A 20 -3.78 -18.88 10.58
CA HIS A 20 -4.76 -18.20 11.44
C HIS A 20 -4.14 -17.38 12.59
N LYS A 21 -2.99 -16.73 12.35
CA LYS A 21 -2.24 -15.98 13.37
C LYS A 21 -2.60 -14.50 13.49
N LEU A 22 -3.51 -14.00 12.65
CA LEU A 22 -3.89 -12.59 12.59
C LEU A 22 -5.26 -12.37 13.24
N GLN A 23 -5.25 -12.06 14.54
CA GLN A 23 -6.47 -11.90 15.35
C GLN A 23 -7.34 -10.70 14.91
N GLY A 24 -6.72 -9.65 14.37
CA GLY A 24 -7.40 -8.46 13.87
C GLY A 24 -7.95 -8.59 12.46
N MET A 25 -7.98 -9.79 11.88
CA MET A 25 -8.60 -10.00 10.57
C MET A 25 -10.13 -10.00 10.66
N LEU A 26 -10.75 -9.22 9.78
CA LEU A 26 -12.19 -9.23 9.57
C LEU A 26 -12.53 -10.32 8.51
N PRO A 27 -13.29 -11.38 8.85
CA PRO A 27 -13.49 -12.55 7.97
C PRO A 27 -14.04 -12.22 6.58
N ASP A 28 -15.03 -11.32 6.52
CA ASP A 28 -15.65 -10.85 5.28
C ASP A 28 -14.65 -10.21 4.30
N LEU A 29 -13.51 -9.73 4.81
CA LEU A 29 -12.48 -9.04 4.05
C LEU A 29 -11.28 -9.93 3.70
N TYR A 30 -11.38 -11.25 3.87
CA TYR A 30 -10.31 -12.21 3.58
C TYR A 30 -9.61 -11.95 2.23
N LYS A 31 -10.41 -11.71 1.18
CA LYS A 31 -9.89 -11.44 -0.18
C LYS A 31 -9.07 -10.14 -0.26
N ALA A 32 -9.43 -9.11 0.51
CA ALA A 32 -8.70 -7.85 0.55
C ALA A 32 -7.35 -8.02 1.28
N TYR A 33 -7.29 -8.83 2.35
CA TYR A 33 -6.01 -9.17 2.99
C TYR A 33 -5.08 -9.95 2.05
N ILE A 34 -5.62 -10.96 1.35
CA ILE A 34 -4.85 -11.70 0.34
C ILE A 34 -4.34 -10.75 -0.75
N ALA A 35 -5.21 -9.90 -1.32
CA ALA A 35 -4.82 -8.94 -2.35
C ALA A 35 -3.75 -7.95 -1.84
N PHE A 36 -3.85 -7.48 -0.60
CA PHE A 36 -2.84 -6.60 0.01
C PHE A 36 -1.46 -7.26 0.06
N PHE A 37 -1.35 -8.47 0.65
CA PHE A 37 -0.07 -9.14 0.83
C PHE A 37 0.50 -9.68 -0.50
N THR A 38 -0.36 -10.14 -1.43
CA THR A 38 0.06 -10.47 -2.80
C THR A 38 0.57 -9.22 -3.50
N GLY A 39 -0.09 -8.07 -3.35
CA GLY A 39 0.38 -6.80 -3.87
C GLY A 39 1.78 -6.45 -3.36
N LEU A 40 2.11 -6.70 -2.08
CA LEU A 40 3.47 -6.46 -1.55
C LEU A 40 4.52 -7.34 -2.24
N ILE A 41 4.19 -8.61 -2.50
CA ILE A 41 5.06 -9.50 -3.27
C ILE A 41 5.28 -8.91 -4.66
N LEU A 42 4.20 -8.50 -5.33
CA LEU A 42 4.27 -7.90 -6.65
C LEU A 42 5.05 -6.58 -6.65
N ILE A 43 5.00 -5.75 -5.60
CA ILE A 43 5.80 -4.52 -5.49
C ILE A 43 7.27 -4.89 -5.44
N GLY A 44 7.63 -5.88 -4.62
CA GLY A 44 9.01 -6.31 -4.51
C GLY A 44 9.57 -6.86 -5.83
N LEU A 45 8.77 -7.63 -6.58
CA LEU A 45 9.14 -8.13 -7.91
C LEU A 45 9.16 -7.02 -8.97
N GLY A 46 8.09 -6.22 -9.06
CA GLY A 46 7.92 -5.17 -10.07
C GLY A 46 8.94 -4.05 -9.91
N SER A 47 9.16 -3.58 -8.68
CA SER A 47 10.21 -2.60 -8.38
C SER A 47 11.61 -3.19 -8.63
N GLY A 48 11.81 -4.47 -8.28
CA GLY A 48 13.04 -5.18 -8.62
C GLY A 48 13.31 -5.22 -10.12
N TYR A 49 12.30 -5.55 -10.92
CA TYR A 49 12.39 -5.59 -12.38
C TYR A 49 12.67 -4.21 -12.98
N TYR A 50 11.96 -3.18 -12.53
CA TYR A 50 12.21 -1.80 -12.93
C TYR A 50 13.66 -1.37 -12.68
N HIS A 51 14.25 -1.74 -11.54
CA HIS A 51 15.64 -1.40 -11.25
C HIS A 51 16.68 -2.20 -12.05
N LEU A 52 16.31 -3.36 -12.59
CA LEU A 52 17.18 -4.15 -13.46
C LEU A 52 17.18 -3.62 -14.90
N ASP A 53 16.05 -3.08 -15.36
CA ASP A 53 15.88 -2.52 -16.70
C ASP A 53 15.01 -1.24 -16.63
N PRO A 54 15.59 -0.08 -16.28
CA PRO A 54 14.82 1.14 -16.04
C PRO A 54 14.17 1.67 -17.32
N SER A 55 12.86 1.54 -17.41
CA SER A 55 12.06 2.07 -18.53
C SER A 55 10.61 2.33 -18.09
N ASN A 56 9.87 3.13 -18.87
CA ASN A 56 8.44 3.32 -18.63
C ASN A 56 7.65 2.00 -18.72
N SER A 57 8.07 1.08 -19.60
CA SER A 57 7.47 -0.26 -19.72
C SER A 57 7.65 -1.11 -18.47
N THR A 58 8.82 -1.08 -17.83
CA THR A 58 9.05 -1.83 -16.59
C THR A 58 8.43 -1.14 -15.38
N LEU A 59 8.35 0.20 -15.39
CA LEU A 59 7.72 1.02 -14.34
C LEU A 59 6.20 0.78 -14.22
N VAL A 60 5.52 0.41 -15.31
CA VAL A 60 4.09 0.04 -15.28
C VAL A 60 3.83 -1.06 -14.25
N TRP A 61 4.68 -2.10 -14.22
CA TRP A 61 4.49 -3.24 -13.33
C TRP A 61 4.65 -2.85 -11.86
N ASP A 62 5.62 -2.00 -11.55
CA ASP A 62 5.82 -1.47 -10.20
C ASP A 62 4.60 -0.65 -9.75
N ARG A 63 4.15 0.29 -10.58
CA ARG A 63 2.99 1.14 -10.26
C ARG A 63 1.71 0.33 -10.10
N MET A 64 1.46 -0.65 -10.97
CA MET A 64 0.30 -1.54 -10.84
C MET A 64 0.32 -2.29 -9.52
N ALA A 65 1.46 -2.88 -9.15
CA ALA A 65 1.61 -3.58 -7.89
C ALA A 65 1.35 -2.67 -6.68
N ILE A 66 1.87 -1.44 -6.71
CA ILE A 66 1.60 -0.42 -5.69
C ILE A 66 0.09 -0.17 -5.56
N THR A 67 -0.62 0.01 -6.68
CA THR A 67 -2.08 0.26 -6.63
C THR A 67 -2.86 -0.91 -6.04
N VAL A 68 -2.44 -2.16 -6.28
CA VAL A 68 -3.09 -3.34 -5.72
C VAL A 68 -3.01 -3.34 -4.19
N SER A 69 -1.82 -3.11 -3.63
CA SER A 69 -1.68 -3.00 -2.16
C SER A 69 -2.40 -1.79 -1.60
N PHE A 70 -2.29 -0.61 -2.22
CA PHE A 70 -2.93 0.61 -1.73
C PHE A 70 -4.46 0.51 -1.70
N MET A 71 -5.07 0.06 -2.79
CA MET A 71 -6.52 -0.09 -2.88
C MET A 71 -7.03 -1.18 -1.95
N SER A 72 -6.28 -2.27 -1.79
CA SER A 72 -6.62 -3.31 -0.80
C SER A 72 -6.55 -2.77 0.62
N PHE A 73 -5.51 -2.01 0.98
CA PHE A 73 -5.40 -1.37 2.29
C PHE A 73 -6.55 -0.38 2.55
N PHE A 74 -6.89 0.45 1.56
CA PHE A 74 -8.00 1.37 1.67
C PHE A 74 -9.33 0.64 1.91
N VAL A 75 -9.60 -0.43 1.16
CA VAL A 75 -10.77 -1.30 1.38
C VAL A 75 -10.81 -1.87 2.80
N LEU A 76 -9.65 -2.29 3.32
CA LEU A 76 -9.56 -2.84 4.67
C LEU A 76 -9.94 -1.80 5.73
N VAL A 77 -9.46 -0.56 5.60
CA VAL A 77 -9.86 0.53 6.50
C VAL A 77 -11.35 0.88 6.33
N VAL A 78 -11.87 0.95 5.11
CA VAL A 78 -13.33 1.17 4.88
C VAL A 78 -14.16 0.10 5.59
N GLY A 79 -13.73 -1.16 5.53
CA GLY A 79 -14.44 -2.26 6.18
C GLY A 79 -14.33 -2.23 7.70
N GLU A 80 -13.19 -1.76 8.21
CA GLU A 80 -12.93 -1.56 9.63
C GLU A 80 -13.70 -0.36 10.22
N SER A 81 -13.92 0.71 9.45
CA SER A 81 -14.59 1.93 9.93
C SER A 81 -16.09 1.99 9.66
N ILE A 82 -16.55 1.41 8.53
CA ILE A 82 -17.92 1.63 8.04
C ILE A 82 -18.70 0.32 7.98
N SER A 83 -18.26 -0.62 7.14
CA SER A 83 -18.94 -1.91 6.99
C SER A 83 -18.10 -2.90 6.19
N THR A 84 -17.86 -4.08 6.76
CA THR A 84 -17.16 -5.17 6.10
C THR A 84 -17.86 -5.63 4.81
N LYS A 85 -19.19 -5.67 4.80
CA LYS A 85 -19.99 -6.09 3.64
C LYS A 85 -19.88 -5.11 2.47
N THR A 86 -19.94 -3.81 2.76
CA THR A 86 -19.77 -2.77 1.74
C THR A 86 -18.34 -2.77 1.21
N ALA A 87 -17.35 -2.81 2.09
CA ALA A 87 -15.94 -2.87 1.71
C ALA A 87 -15.59 -4.09 0.84
N ALA A 88 -16.11 -5.28 1.17
CA ALA A 88 -15.91 -6.48 0.36
C ALA A 88 -16.39 -6.31 -1.09
N LYS A 89 -17.51 -5.58 -1.31
CA LYS A 89 -18.01 -5.25 -2.64
C LYS A 89 -17.14 -4.22 -3.35
N LEU A 90 -16.50 -3.31 -2.61
CA LEU A 90 -15.62 -2.26 -3.13
C LEU A 90 -14.24 -2.78 -3.58
N LEU A 91 -13.82 -3.97 -3.14
CA LEU A 91 -12.49 -4.50 -3.49
C LEU A 91 -12.25 -4.54 -5.01
N LYS A 92 -13.15 -5.19 -5.76
CA LYS A 92 -13.01 -5.32 -7.22
C LYS A 92 -12.98 -3.97 -7.95
N PRO A 93 -13.96 -3.05 -7.75
CA PRO A 93 -13.94 -1.78 -8.46
C PRO A 93 -12.73 -0.91 -8.09
N LEU A 94 -12.29 -0.90 -6.82
CA LEU A 94 -11.12 -0.11 -6.42
C LEU A 94 -9.81 -0.68 -6.97
N LEU A 95 -9.64 -2.01 -6.99
CA LEU A 95 -8.49 -2.63 -7.69
C LEU A 95 -8.50 -2.29 -9.18
N PHE A 96 -9.66 -2.36 -9.83
CA PHE A 96 -9.79 -1.98 -11.24
C PHE A 96 -9.42 -0.50 -11.47
N LEU A 97 -9.94 0.42 -10.65
CA LEU A 97 -9.58 1.85 -10.74
C LEU A 97 -8.08 2.07 -10.55
N GLY A 98 -7.45 1.35 -9.61
CA GLY A 98 -6.01 1.36 -9.42
C GLY A 98 -5.25 0.99 -10.69
N LEU A 99 -5.55 -0.19 -11.25
CA LEU A 99 -4.90 -0.66 -12.47
C LEU A 99 -5.18 0.25 -13.68
N ALA A 100 -6.44 0.68 -13.85
CA ALA A 100 -6.85 1.59 -14.91
C ALA A 100 -6.11 2.92 -14.85
N SER A 101 -5.79 3.43 -13.65
CA SER A 101 -5.03 4.66 -13.50
C SER A 101 -3.59 4.55 -14.04
N VAL A 102 -2.96 3.38 -13.89
CA VAL A 102 -1.61 3.13 -14.43
C VAL A 102 -1.66 2.93 -15.93
N ILE A 103 -2.67 2.20 -16.44
CA ILE A 103 -2.88 2.04 -17.88
C ILE A 103 -3.10 3.39 -18.54
N TYR A 104 -3.94 4.25 -17.94
CA TYR A 104 -4.20 5.59 -18.41
C TYR A 104 -2.91 6.42 -18.50
N TRP A 105 -2.11 6.42 -17.42
CA TRP A 105 -0.81 7.07 -17.45
C TRP A 105 0.06 6.53 -18.60
N HIS A 106 0.20 5.20 -18.72
CA HIS A 106 1.06 4.59 -19.74
C HIS A 106 0.62 4.93 -21.18
N LEU A 107 -0.68 4.93 -21.46
CA LEU A 107 -1.20 5.33 -22.77
C LEU A 107 -0.92 6.81 -23.04
N SER A 108 -1.13 7.68 -22.05
CA SER A 108 -0.83 9.10 -22.21
C SER A 108 0.67 9.39 -22.33
N GLU A 109 1.52 8.60 -21.69
CA GLU A 109 2.98 8.66 -21.80
C GLU A 109 3.44 8.32 -23.21
N ASN A 110 2.88 7.26 -23.81
CA ASN A 110 3.16 6.87 -25.19
C ASN A 110 2.70 7.94 -26.22
N LEU A 111 1.80 8.84 -25.82
CA LEU A 111 1.37 10.00 -26.61
C LEU A 111 2.18 11.28 -26.28
N GLY A 112 3.20 11.19 -25.41
CA GLY A 112 4.06 12.32 -25.01
C GLY A 112 3.48 13.23 -23.93
N VAL A 113 2.37 12.85 -23.28
CA VAL A 113 1.70 13.66 -22.24
C VAL A 113 2.11 13.24 -20.83
N GLY A 114 2.11 11.93 -20.54
CA GLY A 114 2.49 11.39 -19.23
C GLY A 114 1.59 11.80 -18.06
N ASP A 115 0.26 11.82 -18.25
CA ASP A 115 -0.68 12.30 -17.26
C ASP A 115 -0.78 11.37 -16.03
N LEU A 116 -0.35 11.91 -14.90
CA LEU A 116 -0.28 11.23 -13.61
C LEU A 116 -1.46 11.56 -12.67
N ARG A 117 -2.36 12.46 -13.03
CA ARG A 117 -3.38 12.98 -12.09
C ARG A 117 -4.28 11.88 -11.55
N PHE A 118 -4.73 10.97 -12.41
CA PHE A 118 -5.57 9.86 -11.98
C PHE A 118 -4.83 8.89 -11.06
N TYR A 119 -3.58 8.54 -11.38
CA TYR A 119 -2.73 7.74 -10.50
C TYR A 119 -2.47 8.44 -9.17
N GLY A 120 -2.25 9.76 -9.18
CA GLY A 120 -2.11 10.59 -7.99
C GLY A 120 -3.35 10.54 -7.10
N LEU A 121 -4.56 10.57 -7.66
CA LEU A 121 -5.79 10.39 -6.88
C LEU A 121 -5.85 9.01 -6.22
N VAL A 122 -5.51 7.94 -6.94
CA VAL A 122 -5.45 6.58 -6.38
C VAL A 122 -4.46 6.50 -5.23
N GLN A 123 -3.34 7.21 -5.30
CA GLN A 123 -2.30 7.16 -4.28
C GLN A 123 -2.59 8.05 -3.05
N PHE A 124 -3.03 9.29 -3.27
CA PHE A 124 -3.09 10.31 -2.22
C PHE A 124 -4.49 10.52 -1.63
N LEU A 125 -5.56 10.31 -2.40
CA LEU A 125 -6.92 10.49 -1.88
C LEU A 125 -7.21 9.52 -0.70
N PRO A 126 -6.84 8.22 -0.76
CA PRO A 126 -6.99 7.34 0.40
C PRO A 126 -6.27 7.83 1.65
N MET A 127 -5.10 8.46 1.51
CA MET A 127 -4.33 8.97 2.66
C MET A 127 -5.05 10.13 3.37
N LEU A 128 -5.92 10.84 2.66
CA LEU A 128 -6.81 11.86 3.23
C LEU A 128 -8.11 11.26 3.76
N LEU A 129 -8.70 10.31 3.04
CA LEU A 129 -9.99 9.72 3.42
C LEU A 129 -9.88 8.81 4.64
N ILE A 130 -8.79 8.04 4.79
CA ILE A 130 -8.56 7.16 5.94
C ILE A 130 -8.65 7.89 7.28
N PRO A 131 -7.89 8.96 7.55
CA PRO A 131 -7.96 9.65 8.82
C PRO A 131 -9.33 10.30 9.04
N LEU A 132 -9.98 10.82 7.99
CA LEU A 132 -11.34 11.36 8.10
C LEU A 132 -12.35 10.26 8.47
N MET A 133 -12.28 9.08 7.84
CA MET A 133 -13.16 7.96 8.18
C MET A 133 -12.96 7.51 9.62
N LEU A 134 -11.71 7.38 10.06
CA LEU A 134 -11.39 7.00 11.44
C LEU A 134 -11.84 8.06 12.46
N PHE A 135 -11.78 9.34 12.09
CA PHE A 135 -12.24 10.44 12.94
C PHE A 135 -13.78 10.46 13.07
N PHE A 136 -14.51 10.33 11.97
CA PHE A 136 -15.97 10.45 11.97
C PHE A 136 -16.71 9.16 12.35
N TYR A 137 -16.21 7.99 11.93
CA TYR A 137 -16.86 6.70 12.13
C TYR A 137 -16.15 5.82 13.16
N GLY A 138 -14.92 6.15 13.53
CA GLY A 138 -14.12 5.31 14.41
C GLY A 138 -13.58 4.06 13.72
N SER A 139 -13.22 3.07 14.52
CA SER A 139 -12.72 1.77 14.08
C SER A 139 -13.41 0.68 14.89
N HIS A 140 -13.82 -0.39 14.23
CA HIS A 140 -14.29 -1.62 14.87
C HIS A 140 -13.16 -2.49 15.43
N LEU A 141 -11.89 -2.10 15.24
CA LEU A 141 -10.72 -2.79 15.77
C LEU A 141 -9.94 -1.90 16.75
N SER A 142 -9.47 -2.48 17.85
CA SER A 142 -8.64 -1.79 18.83
C SER A 142 -7.36 -1.23 18.23
N GLY A 143 -6.79 -0.19 18.84
CA GLY A 143 -5.49 0.35 18.43
C GLY A 143 -5.50 1.10 17.10
N THR A 144 -6.39 2.06 16.92
CA THR A 144 -6.42 2.96 15.74
C THR A 144 -5.08 3.65 15.48
N SER A 145 -4.26 3.85 16.51
CA SER A 145 -2.89 4.39 16.41
C SER A 145 -2.00 3.60 15.44
N TRP A 146 -2.22 2.29 15.25
CA TRP A 146 -1.52 1.49 14.24
C TRP A 146 -1.77 2.01 12.82
N ILE A 147 -3.00 2.40 12.50
CA ILE A 147 -3.34 2.94 11.18
C ILE A 147 -2.72 4.33 10.99
N PHE A 148 -2.78 5.19 12.01
CA PHE A 148 -2.10 6.50 11.97
C PHE A 148 -0.59 6.36 11.82
N ALA A 149 0.04 5.40 12.50
CA ALA A 149 1.47 5.14 12.36
C ALA A 149 1.83 4.74 10.92
N ILE A 150 1.01 3.93 10.25
CA ILE A 150 1.20 3.57 8.84
C ILE A 150 1.12 4.81 7.93
N LEU A 151 0.15 5.69 8.16
CA LEU A 151 0.01 6.94 7.39
C LEU A 151 1.23 7.85 7.56
N VAL A 152 1.71 8.03 8.80
CA VAL A 152 2.89 8.83 9.12
C VAL A 152 4.14 8.25 8.45
N VAL A 153 4.32 6.94 8.54
CA VAL A 153 5.43 6.24 7.89
C VAL A 153 5.36 6.39 6.37
N TYR A 154 4.16 6.25 5.77
CA TYR A 154 4.01 6.45 4.33
C TYR A 154 4.30 7.90 3.89
N ALA A 155 3.82 8.89 4.66
CA ALA A 155 4.20 10.29 4.44
C ALA A 155 5.71 10.46 4.50
N GLY A 156 6.38 9.88 5.50
CA GLY A 156 7.84 9.86 5.61
C GLY A 156 8.53 9.24 4.40
N ALA A 157 7.98 8.16 3.82
CA ALA A 157 8.51 7.57 2.59
C ALA A 157 8.40 8.53 1.40
N LYS A 158 7.28 9.26 1.27
CA LYS A 158 7.11 10.28 0.22
C LYS A 158 8.02 11.48 0.42
N PHE A 159 8.27 11.90 1.67
CA PHE A 159 9.29 12.90 1.98
C PHE A 159 10.67 12.43 1.55
N ALA A 160 11.04 11.17 1.85
CA ALA A 160 12.33 10.62 1.43
C ALA A 160 12.48 10.55 -0.10
N GLU A 161 11.40 10.30 -0.82
CA GLU A 161 11.38 10.34 -2.29
C GLU A 161 11.53 11.75 -2.85
N LEU A 162 10.91 12.75 -2.22
CA LEU A 162 10.96 14.14 -2.67
C LEU A 162 12.35 14.75 -2.52
N TYR A 163 13.07 14.39 -1.45
CA TYR A 163 14.39 14.91 -1.11
C TYR A 163 15.49 13.87 -1.36
N ASP A 164 15.38 13.10 -2.44
CA ASP A 164 16.27 11.95 -2.73
C ASP A 164 17.76 12.36 -2.72
N ASN A 165 18.08 13.42 -3.46
CA ASN A 165 19.45 13.91 -3.60
C ASN A 165 19.97 14.54 -2.31
N GLU A 166 19.15 15.34 -1.64
CA GLU A 166 19.51 16.03 -0.40
C GLU A 166 19.78 15.01 0.72
N ILE A 167 18.96 13.97 0.82
CA ILE A 167 19.19 12.87 1.77
C ILE A 167 20.48 12.13 1.40
N PHE A 168 20.72 11.87 0.11
CA PHE A 168 21.95 11.23 -0.33
C PHE A 168 23.19 12.05 0.06
N GLU A 169 23.17 13.37 -0.12
CA GLU A 169 24.26 14.26 0.26
C GLU A 169 24.53 14.27 1.77
N TRP A 170 23.50 14.13 2.60
CA TRP A 170 23.64 14.24 4.05
C TRP A 170 24.11 12.95 4.71
N ILE A 171 23.63 11.79 4.24
CA ILE A 171 23.87 10.49 4.90
C ILE A 171 24.50 9.43 3.99
N GLY A 172 24.77 9.75 2.73
CA GLY A 172 25.39 8.83 1.76
C GLY A 172 24.47 7.69 1.28
N PHE A 173 23.18 7.76 1.58
CA PHE A 173 22.18 6.74 1.23
C PHE A 173 21.01 7.38 0.50
N SER A 174 20.63 6.87 -0.68
CA SER A 174 19.64 7.56 -1.51
C SER A 174 18.27 7.58 -0.83
N GLY A 175 17.59 8.71 -0.86
CA GLY A 175 16.22 8.82 -0.37
C GLY A 175 15.25 7.87 -1.09
N HIS A 176 15.50 7.52 -2.35
CA HIS A 176 14.77 6.49 -3.10
C HIS A 176 15.03 5.08 -2.57
N SER A 177 16.24 4.79 -2.10
CA SER A 177 16.50 3.53 -1.40
C SER A 177 15.84 3.53 -0.02
N PHE A 178 15.86 4.67 0.65
CA PHE A 178 15.31 4.85 1.99
C PHE A 178 13.78 4.78 2.01
N LYS A 179 13.09 5.37 1.01
CA LYS A 179 11.63 5.31 0.91
C LYS A 179 11.12 3.87 0.86
N HIS A 180 11.85 2.96 0.19
CA HIS A 180 11.44 1.56 0.11
C HIS A 180 11.48 0.89 1.49
N LEU A 181 12.51 1.18 2.28
CA LEU A 181 12.63 0.66 3.65
C LEU A 181 11.54 1.25 4.56
N ILE A 182 11.28 2.56 4.46
CA ILE A 182 10.23 3.22 5.22
C ILE A 182 8.85 2.67 4.84
N ALA A 183 8.54 2.57 3.54
CA ALA A 183 7.26 2.04 3.08
C ALA A 183 7.08 0.56 3.45
N ALA A 184 8.14 -0.25 3.38
CA ALA A 184 8.11 -1.63 3.87
C ALA A 184 7.90 -1.70 5.38
N PHE A 185 8.44 -0.77 6.16
CA PHE A 185 8.15 -0.66 7.59
C PHE A 185 6.66 -0.38 7.84
N GLY A 186 6.00 0.41 6.99
CA GLY A 186 4.54 0.58 7.03
C GLY A 186 3.77 -0.74 6.84
N ALA A 187 4.21 -1.57 5.88
CA ALA A 187 3.64 -2.90 5.69
C ALA A 187 3.90 -3.84 6.88
N TYR A 188 5.07 -3.72 7.52
CA TYR A 188 5.36 -4.44 8.76
C TYR A 188 4.43 -4.01 9.89
N LEU A 189 4.23 -2.70 10.09
CA LEU A 189 3.30 -2.16 11.09
C LEU A 189 1.88 -2.67 10.85
N PHE A 190 1.44 -2.77 9.59
CA PHE A 190 0.15 -3.36 9.27
C PHE A 190 0.08 -4.84 9.66
N SER A 191 1.06 -5.65 9.27
CA SER A 191 1.13 -7.07 9.64
C SER A 191 1.14 -7.24 11.16
N LYS A 192 1.91 -6.43 11.88
CA LYS A 192 2.02 -6.50 13.34
C LYS A 192 0.76 -6.01 14.03
N GLY A 193 0.14 -4.95 13.53
CA GLY A 193 -1.17 -4.47 13.96
C GLY A 193 -2.20 -5.59 13.88
N LEU A 194 -2.28 -6.32 12.78
CA LEU A 194 -3.22 -7.44 12.65
C LEU A 194 -2.99 -8.60 13.64
N GLU A 195 -1.80 -8.75 14.20
CA GLU A 195 -1.55 -9.76 15.24
C GLU A 195 -2.11 -9.35 16.61
N VAL A 196 -2.11 -8.05 16.91
CA VAL A 196 -2.37 -7.53 18.27
C VAL A 196 -3.71 -6.82 18.41
N ARG A 197 -4.24 -6.27 17.31
CA ARG A 197 -5.54 -5.59 17.27
C ARG A 197 -6.67 -6.62 17.34
N LYS A 198 -7.76 -6.26 18.00
CA LYS A 198 -8.92 -7.13 18.24
C LYS A 198 -10.22 -6.38 17.94
N PRO A 199 -11.30 -7.06 17.53
CA PRO A 199 -12.62 -6.45 17.48
C PRO A 199 -12.98 -5.77 18.79
N ILE A 200 -13.48 -4.53 18.68
CA ILE A 200 -14.09 -3.81 19.81
C ILE A 200 -15.57 -4.20 19.81
N ASN A 201 -16.03 -4.77 20.92
CA ASN A 201 -17.44 -5.10 21.13
C ASN A 201 -18.29 -3.85 21.32
#